data_AF-A0A7J7N0W2-F1
#
_entry.id   AF-A0A7J7N0W2-F1
#
_cell.length_a   1.000
_cell.length_b   1.000
_cell.length_c   1.000
_cell.angle_alpha   90.00
_cell.angle_beta   90.00
_cell.angle_gamma   90.00
#
_symmetry.space_group_name_H-M   'P 1'
#
loop_
_entity.id
_entity.type
_entity.pdbx_description
1 polymer ?
#
loop_
_entity_poly.entity_id
_entity_poly.type
_entity_poly.pdbx_seq_one_letter_code
_entity_poly.pdbx_strand_id
1 'polypeptide(L)'
;MLRQCGVSDQQITQYLLKQPRVFMQKPEWFKGIVARADEFGVKRDSGLFFEAVKVMGGMNKACIEAKFELYKSYGWSELDIVSAFKRSPSILKYS
;
A
#
# COMPACT_ATOMS: atom_id res chain seq x y z
N MET A 1 16.16 -7.32 -3.21
CA MET A 1 14.78 -7.15 -3.71
C MET A 1 14.18 -5.79 -3.36
N LEU A 2 13.99 -5.44 -2.07
CA LEU A 2 13.50 -4.10 -1.67
C LEU A 2 14.27 -2.94 -2.32
N ARG A 3 15.61 -3.02 -2.32
CA ARG A 3 16.50 -2.08 -3.03
C ARG A 3 16.24 -1.99 -4.53
N GLN A 4 15.92 -3.11 -5.19
CA GLN A 4 15.59 -3.15 -6.62
C GLN A 4 14.23 -2.51 -6.91
N CYS A 5 13.34 -2.46 -5.91
CA CYS A 5 12.09 -1.71 -5.97
C CYS A 5 12.29 -0.22 -5.66
N GLY A 6 13.51 0.29 -5.55
CA GLY A 6 13.78 1.71 -5.27
C GLY A 6 13.54 2.11 -3.81
N VAL A 7 13.48 1.14 -2.89
CA VAL A 7 13.35 1.40 -1.45
C VAL A 7 14.74 1.62 -0.85
N SER A 8 14.91 2.75 -0.17
CA SER A 8 16.17 3.11 0.50
C SER A 8 16.45 2.25 1.74
N ASP A 9 17.73 2.14 2.13
CA ASP A 9 18.13 1.37 3.32
C ASP A 9 17.52 1.92 4.62
N GLN A 10 17.33 3.23 4.72
CA GLN A 10 16.64 3.86 5.83
C GLN A 10 15.18 3.39 5.91
N GLN A 11 14.47 3.38 4.78
CA GLN A 11 13.11 2.88 4.74
C GLN A 11 13.07 1.39 5.09
N ILE A 12 13.97 0.56 4.53
CA ILE A 12 14.08 -0.87 4.87
C ILE A 12 14.21 -1.09 6.37
N THR A 13 15.06 -0.29 7.03
CA THR A 13 15.25 -0.36 8.48
C THR A 13 13.95 0.00 9.23
N GLN A 14 13.25 1.04 8.80
CA GLN A 14 11.95 1.42 9.36
C GLN A 14 10.88 0.34 9.16
N TYR A 15 10.80 -0.27 7.96
CA TYR A 15 9.91 -1.39 7.66
C TYR A 15 10.18 -2.55 8.63
N LEU A 16 11.46 -2.89 8.85
CA LEU A 16 11.87 -4.04 9.67
C LEU A 16 11.45 -3.85 11.12
N LEU A 17 11.65 -2.65 11.67
CA LEU A 17 11.31 -2.33 13.05
C LEU A 17 9.79 -2.28 13.28
N LYS A 18 9.02 -1.73 12.34
CA LYS A 18 7.58 -1.50 12.52
C LYS A 18 6.70 -2.67 12.07
N GLN A 19 7.13 -3.44 11.06
CA GLN A 19 6.36 -4.55 10.50
C GLN A 19 7.28 -5.68 10.01
N PRO A 20 7.95 -6.42 10.91
CA PRO A 20 8.91 -7.46 10.54
C PRO A 20 8.29 -8.57 9.67
N ARG A 21 6.98 -8.80 9.79
CA ARG A 21 6.24 -9.79 8.98
C ARG A 21 6.34 -9.54 7.46
N VAL A 22 6.56 -8.29 7.02
CA VAL A 22 6.76 -7.94 5.61
C VAL A 22 7.98 -8.67 5.02
N PHE A 23 9.01 -8.88 5.84
CA PHE A 23 10.26 -9.55 5.43
C PHE A 23 10.18 -11.07 5.48
N MET A 24 9.14 -11.60 6.13
CA MET A 24 8.85 -13.04 6.16
C MET A 24 8.06 -13.48 4.92
N GLN A 25 7.55 -12.54 4.12
CA GLN A 25 6.81 -12.84 2.90
C GLN A 25 7.74 -13.16 1.74
N LYS A 26 7.21 -13.94 0.78
CA LYS A 26 7.94 -14.24 -0.46
C LYS A 26 8.24 -12.95 -1.25
N PRO A 27 9.37 -12.88 -1.95
CA PRO A 27 9.68 -11.76 -2.85
C PRO A 27 8.51 -11.38 -3.76
N GLU A 28 7.84 -12.36 -4.36
CA GLU A 28 6.76 -12.09 -5.31
C GLU A 28 5.53 -11.42 -4.68
N TRP A 29 5.25 -11.69 -3.40
CA TRP A 29 4.24 -10.97 -2.67
C TRP A 29 4.60 -9.49 -2.57
N PHE A 30 5.86 -9.18 -2.20
CA PHE A 30 6.30 -7.80 -2.07
C PHE A 30 6.28 -7.07 -3.43
N LYS A 31 6.66 -7.77 -4.51
CA LYS A 31 6.62 -7.24 -5.88
C LYS A 31 5.19 -6.85 -6.29
N GLY A 32 4.21 -7.70 -5.96
CA GLY A 32 2.79 -7.42 -6.19
C GLY A 32 2.26 -6.24 -5.36
N ILE A 33 2.69 -6.10 -4.11
CA ILE A 33 2.34 -4.96 -3.25
C ILE A 33 2.87 -3.65 -3.83
N VAL A 34 4.15 -3.64 -4.25
CA VAL A 34 4.78 -2.45 -4.85
C VAL A 34 4.08 -2.06 -6.14
N ALA A 35 3.83 -3.03 -7.04
CA ALA A 35 3.12 -2.77 -8.29
C ALA A 35 1.75 -2.12 -8.04
N ARG A 36 1.00 -2.62 -7.04
CA ARG A 36 -0.29 -2.02 -6.67
C ARG A 36 -0.15 -0.63 -6.06
N ALA A 37 0.86 -0.39 -5.22
CA ALA A 37 1.12 0.94 -4.69
C ALA A 37 1.48 1.95 -5.80
N ASP A 38 2.18 1.48 -6.84
CA ASP A 38 2.50 2.27 -8.04
C ASP A 38 1.26 2.55 -8.90
N GLU A 39 0.35 1.59 -9.07
CA GLU A 39 -0.96 1.79 -9.74
C GLU A 39 -1.76 2.90 -9.06
N PHE A 40 -1.69 2.95 -7.73
CA PHE A 40 -2.31 4.00 -6.93
C PHE A 40 -1.47 5.28 -6.89
N GLY A 41 -0.36 5.35 -7.62
CA GLY A 41 0.53 6.51 -7.77
C GLY A 41 1.15 7.00 -6.47
N VAL A 42 1.40 6.10 -5.50
CA VAL A 42 2.12 6.44 -4.27
C VAL A 42 3.61 6.50 -4.58
N LYS A 43 4.23 7.67 -4.37
CA LYS A 43 5.67 7.82 -4.64
C LYS A 43 6.49 6.99 -3.65
N ARG A 44 7.44 6.20 -4.17
CA ARG A 44 8.26 5.27 -3.38
C ARG A 44 9.22 5.96 -2.41
N ASP A 45 9.61 7.20 -2.69
CA ASP A 45 10.45 8.04 -1.84
C ASP A 45 9.66 8.73 -0.71
N SER A 46 8.32 8.66 -0.73
CA SER A 46 7.49 9.27 0.30
C SER A 46 7.46 8.43 1.57
N GLY A 47 7.35 9.08 2.73
CA GLY A 47 7.06 8.40 4.00
C GLY A 47 5.72 7.63 3.97
N LEU A 48 4.82 8.00 3.06
CA LEU A 48 3.53 7.34 2.84
C LEU A 48 3.66 5.99 2.13
N PHE A 49 4.77 5.74 1.42
CA PHE A 49 5.00 4.47 0.75
C PHE A 49 5.06 3.30 1.75
N PHE A 50 5.67 3.50 2.92
CA PHE A 50 5.64 2.49 3.99
C PHE A 50 4.21 2.16 4.39
N GLU A 51 3.40 3.21 4.56
CA GLU A 51 2.06 3.05 5.05
C GLU A 51 1.12 2.44 4.01
N ALA A 52 1.32 2.76 2.73
CA ALA A 52 0.66 2.09 1.62
C ALA A 52 1.01 0.60 1.55
N VAL A 53 2.30 0.26 1.59
CA VAL A 53 2.77 -1.13 1.60
C VAL A 53 2.20 -1.90 2.80
N LYS A 54 2.15 -1.27 3.98
CA LYS A 54 1.59 -1.90 5.19
C LYS A 54 0.09 -2.15 5.06
N VAL A 55 -0.68 -1.16 4.59
CA VAL A 55 -2.13 -1.29 4.42
C VAL A 55 -2.46 -2.34 3.35
N MET A 56 -1.85 -2.22 2.17
CA MET A 56 -2.05 -3.19 1.09
C MET A 56 -1.53 -4.58 1.46
N GLY A 57 -0.47 -4.67 2.28
CA GLY A 57 0.09 -5.93 2.75
C GLY A 57 -0.86 -6.73 3.63
N GLY A 58 -1.77 -6.05 4.33
CA GLY A 58 -2.81 -6.70 5.12
C GLY A 58 -4.02 -7.15 4.30
N MET A 59 -4.09 -6.84 3.01
CA MET A 59 -5.30 -7.02 2.20
C MET A 59 -5.04 -7.86 0.96
N ASN A 60 -5.95 -8.79 0.69
CA ASN A 60 -6.03 -9.42 -0.62
C ASN A 60 -6.76 -8.50 -1.62
N LYS A 61 -6.75 -8.87 -2.90
CA LYS A 61 -7.38 -8.08 -3.96
C LYS A 61 -8.89 -7.86 -3.72
N ALA A 62 -9.60 -8.92 -3.30
CA ALA A 62 -11.03 -8.87 -3.03
C ALA A 62 -11.39 -7.89 -1.89
N CYS A 63 -10.56 -7.80 -0.84
CA CYS A 63 -10.72 -6.80 0.22
C CYS A 63 -10.65 -5.37 -0.34
N ILE A 64 -9.68 -5.09 -1.22
CA ILE A 64 -9.52 -3.77 -1.83
C ILE A 64 -10.72 -3.45 -2.73
N GLU A 65 -11.14 -4.40 -3.57
CA GLU A 65 -12.32 -4.26 -4.43
C GLU A 65 -13.59 -3.98 -3.60
N ALA A 66 -13.82 -4.72 -2.51
CA ALA A 66 -14.95 -4.48 -1.61
C ALA A 66 -14.93 -3.10 -0.96
N LYS A 67 -13.75 -2.58 -0.60
CA LYS A 67 -13.59 -1.21 -0.09
C LYS A 67 -13.93 -0.18 -1.15
N PHE A 68 -13.48 -0.39 -2.39
CA PHE A 68 -13.80 0.50 -3.50
C PHE A 68 -15.30 0.58 -3.74
N GLU A 69 -15.99 -0.57 -3.75
CA GLU A 69 -17.44 -0.60 -3.88
C GLU A 69 -18.16 0.09 -2.71
N LEU A 70 -17.67 -0.05 -1.48
CA LEU A 70 -18.18 0.69 -0.33
C LEU A 70 -18.06 2.21 -0.53
N TYR A 71 -16.90 2.72 -0.94
CA TYR A 71 -16.73 4.15 -1.20
C TYR A 71 -17.60 4.64 -2.36
N LYS A 72 -17.73 3.85 -3.44
CA LYS A 72 -18.63 4.16 -4.56
C LYS A 72 -20.08 4.25 -4.10
N SER A 73 -20.52 3.39 -3.18
CA SER A 73 -21.86 3.47 -2.58
C SER A 73 -22.11 4.78 -1.80
N TYR A 74 -21.05 5.45 -1.34
CA TYR A 74 -21.09 6.79 -0.74
C TYR A 74 -20.93 7.93 -1.76
N GLY A 75 -20.98 7.63 -3.06
CA GLY A 75 -20.89 8.61 -4.14
C GLY A 75 -19.47 9.01 -4.55
N TRP A 76 -18.43 8.33 -4.05
CA TRP A 76 -17.05 8.60 -4.45
C TRP A 76 -16.75 8.00 -5.82
N SER A 77 -16.03 8.75 -6.65
CA SER A 77 -15.44 8.19 -7.87
C SER A 77 -14.18 7.37 -7.55
N GLU A 78 -13.76 6.52 -8.48
CA GLU A 78 -12.50 5.79 -8.34
C GLU A 78 -11.29 6.74 -8.16
N LEU A 79 -11.33 7.88 -8.84
CA LEU A 79 -10.31 8.93 -8.73
C LEU A 79 -10.29 9.57 -7.33
N ASP A 80 -11.44 9.75 -6.68
CA ASP A 80 -11.51 10.29 -5.32
C ASP A 80 -10.87 9.32 -4.33
N ILE A 81 -11.17 8.02 -4.48
CA ILE A 81 -10.61 6.96 -3.62
C ILE A 81 -9.10 6.90 -3.77
N VAL A 82 -8.60 6.87 -5.01
CA VAL A 82 -7.15 6.84 -5.29
C VAL A 82 -6.48 8.11 -4.76
N SER A 83 -7.09 9.29 -4.96
CA SER A 83 -6.55 10.57 -4.48
C SER A 83 -6.49 10.63 -2.96
N ALA A 84 -7.52 10.13 -2.26
CA ALA A 84 -7.52 10.06 -0.81
C ALA A 84 -6.52 9.02 -0.29
N PHE A 85 -6.39 7.87 -0.96
CA PHE A 85 -5.39 6.86 -0.60
C PHE A 85 -3.95 7.38 -0.72
N LYS A 86 -3.66 8.14 -1.80
CA LYS A 86 -2.35 8.80 -1.98
C LYS A 86 -2.00 9.74 -0.83
N ARG A 87 -3.00 10.41 -0.24
CA ARG A 87 -2.81 11.35 0.87
C ARG A 87 -2.79 10.65 2.23
N SER A 88 -3.58 9.59 2.37
CA SER A 88 -3.75 8.83 3.60
C SER A 88 -4.03 7.37 3.29
N PRO A 89 -3.00 6.50 3.18
CA PRO A 89 -3.21 5.10 2.86
C PRO A 89 -4.13 4.35 3.83
N SER A 90 -4.24 4.86 5.06
CA SER A 90 -5.10 4.33 6.10
C SER A 90 -6.60 4.37 5.78
N ILE A 91 -7.06 5.12 4.77
CA ILE A 91 -8.50 5.12 4.43
C ILE A 91 -9.00 3.71 4.11
N LEU A 92 -8.19 2.87 3.45
CA LEU A 92 -8.59 1.51 3.12
C LEU A 92 -8.48 0.55 4.32
N LYS A 93 -7.81 0.97 5.41
CA LYS A 93 -7.52 0.13 6.58
C LYS A 93 -8.76 -0.15 7.44
N TYR A 94 -9.69 0.79 7.51
CA TYR A 94 -10.80 0.74 8.46
C TYR A 94 -12.07 0.20 7.79
N SER A 95 -12.84 -0.57 8.55
CA SER A 95 -14.17 -1.11 8.20
C SER A 95 -15.26 -0.10 8.50
#